data_AF-A0A068U9X1-F1
#
_entry.id   AF-A0A068U9X1-F1
#
_cell.length_a   1.000
_cell.length_b   1.000
_cell.length_c   1.000
_cell.angle_alpha   90.00
_cell.angle_beta   90.00
_cell.angle_gamma   90.00
#
_symmetry.space_group_name_H-M   'P 1'
#
loop_
_entity.id
_entity.type
_entity.pdbx_description
1 polymer ?
#
loop_
_entity_poly.entity_id
_entity_poly.type
_entity_poly.pdbx_seq_one_letter_code
_entity_poly.pdbx_strand_id
1 'polypeptide(L)' 'MIIQLWCHVSSVDDERLEFQDGDLVVFSEIKGMTELNDGKPRKKKNTRPYSFILEEDTTNFSPYERGGVLCY' A
#
# COMPACT_ATOMS: atom_id res chain seq x y z
N MET A 1 4.09 -2.33 -10.02
CA MET A 1 3.91 -0.86 -9.99
C MET A 1 4.49 -0.32 -8.69
N ILE A 2 5.19 0.81 -8.68
CA ILE A 2 5.69 1.42 -7.42
C ILE A 2 4.54 2.23 -6.83
N ILE A 3 3.97 1.78 -5.72
CA ILE A 3 2.92 2.53 -5.04
C ILE A 3 3.63 3.62 -4.22
N GLN A 4 3.75 4.80 -4.83
CA GLN A 4 4.19 6.02 -4.18
C GLN A 4 3.01 6.53 -3.34
N LEU A 5 2.82 5.95 -2.16
CA LEU A 5 1.86 6.47 -1.21
C LEU A 5 2.38 7.82 -0.73
N TRP A 6 1.92 8.89 -1.36
CA TRP A 6 1.83 10.21 -0.74
C TRP A 6 0.67 10.19 0.26
N CYS A 7 0.68 9.19 1.15
CA CYS A 7 -0.24 9.13 2.26
C CYS A 7 0.27 10.17 3.24
N HIS A 8 -0.47 11.26 3.36
CA HIS A 8 -0.37 12.13 4.52
C HIS A 8 -0.78 11.26 5.72
N VAL A 9 0.16 10.49 6.25
CA VAL A 9 -0.09 9.58 7.36
C VAL A 9 -0.31 10.47 8.58
N SER A 10 -1.57 10.73 8.89
CA SER A 10 -1.97 11.39 10.13
C SER A 10 -1.91 10.38 11.28
N SER A 11 -0.84 9.60 11.38
CA SER A 11 -0.54 8.90 12.62
C SER A 11 0.17 9.90 13.51
N VAL A 12 -0.51 10.27 14.59
CA VAL A 12 0.05 10.99 15.73
C VAL A 12 1.04 10.06 16.42
N ASP A 13 2.23 9.90 15.85
CA ASP A 13 3.46 9.61 16.57
C ASP A 13 4.64 9.73 15.59
N ASP A 14 5.68 10.43 16.01
CA ASP A 14 6.91 10.71 15.26
C ASP A 14 7.78 9.44 15.04
N GLU A 15 7.19 8.25 15.15
CA GLU A 15 7.84 6.98 14.88
C GLU A 15 7.75 6.74 13.37
N ARG A 16 8.87 6.96 12.69
CA ARG A 16 9.07 6.62 11.28
C ARG A 16 8.46 5.24 11.03
N LEU A 17 7.39 5.17 10.25
CA LEU A 17 6.88 3.90 9.68
C LEU A 17 7.95 3.35 8.73
N GLU A 18 8.94 2.68 9.31
CA GLU A 18 9.95 1.91 8.60
C GLU A 18 9.26 0.64 8.11
N PHE A 19 8.67 0.71 6.92
CA PHE A 19 8.09 -0.47 6.30
C PHE A 19 9.15 -1.56 6.16
N GLN A 20 8.95 -2.71 6.80
CA GLN A 20 9.83 -3.86 6.64
C GLN A 20 9.41 -4.70 5.45
N ASP A 21 10.38 -5.36 4.82
CA ASP A 21 10.08 -6.32 3.76
C ASP A 21 9.39 -7.54 4.39
N GLY A 22 8.27 -7.96 3.78
CA GLY A 22 7.44 -9.05 4.33
C GLY A 22 6.28 -8.60 5.20
N ASP A 23 6.18 -7.30 5.52
CA ASP A 23 4.97 -6.71 6.09
C ASP A 23 3.75 -6.98 5.20
N LEU A 24 2.58 -7.05 5.82
CA LEU A 24 1.33 -7.18 5.09
C LEU A 24 0.67 -5.78 4.94
N VAL A 25 -0.01 -5.55 3.82
CA VAL A 25 -0.97 -4.44 3.66
C VAL A 25 -2.33 -4.95 3.28
N VAL A 26 -3.37 -4.23 3.68
CA VAL A 26 -4.70 -4.36 3.10
C VAL A 26 -5.07 -3.03 2.49
N PHE A 27 -5.70 -3.14 1.34
CA PHE A 27 -6.28 -2.00 0.68
C PHE A 27 -7.79 -2.03 0.88
N SER A 28 -8.34 -0.87 1.19
CA SER A 28 -9.77 -0.70 1.33
C SER A 28 -10.16 0.65 0.75
N GLU A 29 -11.36 0.73 0.17
CA GLU A 29 -11.89 1.96 -0.45
C GLU A 29 -11.01 2.53 -1.58
N ILE A 30 -10.25 1.69 -2.27
CA ILE A 30 -9.49 2.05 -3.46
C ILE A 30 -10.43 2.32 -4.64
N LYS A 31 -10.27 3.49 -5.25
CA LYS A 31 -10.84 3.85 -6.54
C LYS A 31 -9.77 3.72 -7.62
N GLY A 32 -10.16 3.20 -8.78
CA GLY A 32 -9.22 2.78 -9.82
C GLY A 32 -8.85 1.30 -9.64
N MET A 33 -7.94 0.99 -8.71
CA MET A 33 -7.52 -0.40 -8.37
C MET A 33 -8.52 -1.10 -7.45
N THR A 34 -9.76 -1.26 -7.88
CA THR A 34 -10.80 -1.91 -7.05
C THR A 34 -10.51 -3.39 -6.77
N GLU A 35 -9.67 -4.04 -7.57
CA GLU A 35 -9.20 -5.42 -7.35
C GLU A 35 -8.37 -5.58 -6.07
N LEU A 36 -7.81 -4.48 -5.55
CA LEU A 36 -7.13 -4.47 -4.25
C LEU A 36 -8.11 -4.41 -3.07
N ASN A 37 -9.37 -3.98 -3.28
CA ASN A 37 -10.40 -3.89 -2.23
C ASN A 37 -10.97 -5.24 -1.77
N ASP A 38 -10.34 -6.34 -2.15
CA ASP A 38 -10.74 -7.69 -1.72
C ASP A 38 -10.50 -7.91 -0.21
N GLY A 39 -9.88 -6.95 0.49
CA GLY A 39 -9.57 -7.06 1.92
C GLY A 39 -8.52 -8.15 2.21
N LYS A 40 -7.85 -8.66 1.18
CA LYS A 40 -6.80 -9.67 1.32
C LYS A 40 -5.46 -9.04 1.72
N PRO A 41 -4.80 -9.58 2.76
CA PRO A 41 -3.46 -9.16 3.14
C PRO A 41 -2.44 -9.54 2.06
N ARG A 42 -1.70 -8.53 1.58
CA ARG A 42 -0.69 -8.67 0.52
C ARG A 42 0.67 -8.30 1.07
N LYS A 43 1.70 -9.07 0.74
CA LYS A 43 3.06 -8.80 1.21
C LYS A 43 3.72 -7.63 0.47
N LYS A 44 4.37 -6.75 1.23
CA LYS A 44 5.24 -5.69 0.72
C LYS A 44 6.61 -6.29 0.37
N LYS A 45 7.20 -5.78 -0.70
CA LYS A 45 8.54 -6.10 -1.21
C LYS A 45 9.23 -4.80 -1.63
N ASN A 46 10.56 -4.73 -1.52
CA ASN A 46 11.32 -3.52 -1.84
C ASN A 46 10.73 -2.28 -1.13
N THR A 47 10.49 -2.41 0.17
CA THR A 47 10.03 -1.30 1.00
C THR A 47 11.12 -0.24 1.09
N ARG A 48 10.71 1.00 0.88
CA ARG A 48 11.49 2.21 0.95
C ARG A 48 10.75 3.18 1.86
N PRO A 49 11.43 4.19 2.41
CA PRO A 49 10.73 5.27 3.12
C PRO A 49 9.66 5.87 2.20
N TYR A 50 8.40 5.85 2.66
CA TYR A 50 7.22 6.36 1.95
C TYR A 50 6.82 5.60 0.67
N SER A 51 7.40 4.43 0.39
CA SER A 51 7.10 3.69 -0.85
C SER A 51 7.30 2.20 -0.68
N PHE A 52 6.48 1.40 -1.32
CA PHE A 52 6.70 -0.04 -1.37
C PHE A 52 6.21 -0.62 -2.69
N ILE A 53 6.65 -1.83 -2.95
CA ILE A 53 6.18 -2.63 -4.07
C ILE A 53 5.39 -3.79 -3.47
N LEU A 54 4.33 -4.20 -4.14
CA LEU A 54 3.64 -5.43 -3.76
C LEU A 54 4.40 -6.62 -4.32
N GLU A 55 4.48 -7.71 -3.55
CA GLU A 55 5.00 -8.97 -4.06
C GLU A 55 4.13 -9.54 -5.19
N GLU A 56 2.83 -9.23 -5.17
CA GLU A 56 1.89 -9.59 -6.24
C GLU A 56 2.03 -8.65 -7.44
N ASP A 57 1.94 -9.22 -8.64
CA ASP A 57 1.93 -8.43 -9.88
C ASP A 57 0.60 -7.68 -10.03
N THR A 58 0.68 -6.37 -9.87
CA THR A 58 -0.46 -5.45 -10.03
C THR A 58 -0.47 -4.76 -11.39
N THR A 59 0.29 -5.26 -12.37
CA THR A 59 0.47 -4.57 -13.67
C THR A 59 -0.80 -4.63 -14.51
N ASN A 60 -1.63 -5.67 -14.32
CA ASN A 60 -2.93 -5.78 -14.97
C ASN A 60 -4.04 -4.98 -14.29
N PHE A 61 -3.79 -4.42 -13.10
CA PHE A 61 -4.80 -3.63 -12.40
C PHE A 61 -4.91 -2.24 -13.04
N SER A 62 -6.14 -1.70 -12.98
CA SER A 62 -6.41 -0.34 -13.41
C SER A 62 -5.53 0.67 -12.66
N PRO A 63 -5.20 1.85 -13.23
CA PRO A 63 -4.41 2.84 -12.51
C PRO A 63 -5.10 3.27 -11.22
N TYR A 64 -4.33 3.33 -10.12
CA TYR A 64 -4.81 3.83 -8.83
C TYR A 64 -5.21 5.31 -8.96
N GLU A 65 -6.43 5.65 -8.57
CA GLU A 65 -6.92 7.03 -8.58
C GLU A 65 -6.83 7.67 -7.19
N ARG A 66 -7.38 7.02 -6.17
CA ARG A 66 -7.45 7.49 -4.78
C ARG A 66 -8.01 6.41 -3.86
N GLY A 67 -7.81 6.50 -2.55
CA GLY A 67 -8.27 5.50 -1.59
C GLY A 67 -7.42 5.43 -0.33
N GLY A 68 -7.74 4.49 0.55
CA GLY A 68 -7.04 4.26 1.81
C GLY A 68 -6.15 3.02 1.77
N VAL A 69 -4.99 3.08 2.40
CA VAL A 69 -4.19 1.89 2.71
C VAL A 69 -4.25 1.64 4.21
N LEU A 70 -4.50 0.39 4.59
CA LEU A 70 -4.38 -0.06 5.96
C LEU A 70 -3.10 -0.89 6.08
N CYS A 71 -2.24 -0.45 7.00
CA CYS A 71 -1.06 -1.20 7.42
C CYS A 71 -1.35 -1.78 8.80
N TYR A 72 -0.93 -3.02 9.03
CA TYR A 72 -1.04 -3.73 10.30
C TYR A 72 0.28 -4.41 10.64
#